data_AF-A0A3D3YZ74-F1
#
_entry.id   AF-A0A3D3YZ74-F1
#
_cell.length_a   1.000
_cell.length_b   1.000
_cell.length_c   1.000
_cell.angle_alpha   90.00
_cell.angle_beta   90.00
_cell.angle_gamma   90.00
#
_symmetry.space_group_name_H-M   'P 1'
#
loop_
_entity.id
_entity.type
_entity.pdbx_description
1 polymer ?
#
loop_
_entity_poly.entity_id
_entity_poly.type
_entity_poly.pdbx_seq_one_letter_code
_entity_poly.pdbx_strand_id
1 'polypeptide(L)' 'RRAVFARDGWACQYCGRPAENLDHVIPRSKGGEHVWENVVAA' A
#
# COMPACT_ATOMS: atom_id res chain seq x y z
N ARG A 1 4.67 -8.30 0.68
CA ARG A 1 5.31 -6.99 0.96
C ARG A 1 6.21 -6.50 -0.19
N ARG A 2 7.34 -7.16 -0.51
CA ARG A 2 8.25 -6.72 -1.61
C ARG A 2 7.55 -6.53 -2.97
N ALA A 3 6.62 -7.41 -3.32
CA ALA A 3 5.88 -7.30 -4.59
C ALA A 3 5.04 -6.01 -4.71
N VAL A 4 4.45 -5.54 -3.60
CA VAL A 4 3.67 -4.29 -3.59
C VAL A 4 4.59 -3.08 -3.75
N PHE A 5 5.71 -3.04 -3.02
CA PHE A 5 6.73 -2.00 -3.22
C PHE A 5 7.26 -1.98 -4.67
N ALA A 6 7.51 -3.14 -5.26
CA ALA A 6 7.97 -3.22 -6.64
C ALA A 6 6.93 -2.74 -7.66
N ARG A 7 5.65 -3.11 -7.48
CA ARG A 7 4.52 -2.61 -8.30
C ARG A 7 4.40 -1.09 -8.23
N ASP A 8 4.52 -0.55 -7.03
CA ASP A 8 4.30 0.87 -6.72
C ASP A 8 5.55 1.73 -6.93
N GLY A 9 6.61 1.17 -7.56
CA GLY A 9 7.83 1.90 -7.88
C GLY A 9 8.61 2.37 -6.66
N TRP A 10 8.48 1.67 -5.52
CA TRP A 10 9.05 2.05 -4.23
C TRP A 10 8.62 3.45 -3.75
N ALA A 11 7.49 3.95 -4.24
CA ALA A 11 6.95 5.27 -3.93
C ALA A 11 5.57 5.19 -3.26
N CYS A 12 5.33 6.11 -2.33
CA CYS A 12 4.08 6.30 -1.62
C CYS A 12 2.98 6.65 -2.61
N GLN A 13 1.94 5.84 -2.66
CA GLN A 13 0.82 6.04 -3.58
C GLN A 13 -0.04 7.26 -3.23
N TYR A 14 0.16 7.87 -2.07
CA TYR A 14 -0.54 9.07 -1.65
C TYR A 14 0.22 10.37 -1.96
N CYS A 15 1.56 10.38 -1.84
CA CYS A 15 2.35 11.60 -1.95
C CYS A 15 3.58 11.53 -2.87
N GLY A 16 3.90 10.35 -3.42
CA GLY A 16 5.02 10.16 -4.36
C GLY A 16 6.42 10.13 -3.74
N ARG A 17 6.57 10.35 -2.42
CA ARG A 17 7.84 10.18 -1.70
C ARG A 17 8.22 8.70 -1.57
N PRO A 18 9.47 8.33 -1.25
CA PRO A 18 9.84 6.94 -0.99
C PRO A 18 8.91 6.31 0.06
N ALA A 19 8.39 5.12 -0.24
CA ALA A 19 7.51 4.40 0.67
C ALA A 19 8.32 3.53 1.62
N GLU A 20 7.91 3.50 2.89
CA GLU A 20 8.56 2.71 3.95
C GLU A 20 7.64 1.63 4.49
N ASN A 21 6.34 1.79 4.31
CA ASN A 21 5.35 0.84 4.77
C ASN A 21 4.33 0.49 3.69
N LEU A 22 3.47 -0.46 4.06
CA LEU A 22 2.26 -0.73 3.31
C LEU A 22 1.10 -0.11 4.08
N ASP A 23 0.11 0.35 3.34
CA ASP A 23 -1.14 0.84 3.88
C ASP A 23 -2.33 0.14 3.22
N HIS A 24 -3.42 0.05 3.98
CA HIS A 24 -4.68 -0.47 3.49
C HIS A 24 -5.55 0.69 3.04
N VAL A 25 -5.87 0.76 1.75
CA VAL A 25 -6.69 1.85 1.17
C VAL A 25 -8.04 1.95 1.89
N ILE A 26 -8.68 0.80 2.11
CA ILE A 26 -9.78 0.63 3.05
C ILE A 26 -9.19 0.05 4.34
N PRO A 27 -9.21 0.78 5.47
CA PRO A 27 -8.65 0.30 6.73
C PRO A 27 -9.29 -1.00 7.19
N ARG A 28 -8.49 -1.89 7.79
CA ARG A 28 -9.00 -3.16 8.34
C ARG A 28 -10.09 -2.98 9.40
N SER A 29 -10.01 -1.91 10.20
CA SER A 29 -11.04 -1.56 11.19
C SER A 29 -12.39 -1.20 10.57
N LYS A 30 -12.41 -0.86 9.28
CA LYS A 30 -13.62 -0.56 8.50
C LYS A 30 -14.00 -1.71 7.55
N GLY A 31 -13.45 -2.91 7.75
CA GLY A 31 -13.75 -4.09 6.95
C GLY A 31 -12.90 -4.27 5.69
N GLY A 32 -11.83 -3.49 5.51
CA GLY A 32 -10.92 -3.66 4.38
C GLY A 32 -10.10 -4.96 4.47
N GLU A 33 -10.08 -5.72 3.37
CA GLU A 33 -9.36 -6.99 3.29
C GLU A 33 -7.87 -6.80 3.00
N HIS A 34 -7.04 -7.77 3.37
CA HIS A 34 -5.62 -7.78 3.00
C HIS A 34 -5.44 -8.48 1.64
N VAL A 35 -5.91 -7.81 0.59
CA VAL A 35 -5.85 -8.27 -0.81
C VAL A 35 -5.00 -7.34 -1.65
N TRP A 36 -4.56 -7.83 -2.81
CA TRP A 36 -3.62 -7.14 -3.69
C TRP A 36 -4.09 -5.73 -4.09
N GLU A 37 -5.39 -5.59 -4.31
CA GLU A 37 -6.07 -4.37 -4.75
C GLU A 37 -6.24 -3.35 -3.61
N ASN A 38 -6.23 -3.79 -2.35
CA ASN A 38 -6.48 -2.94 -1.18
C ASN A 38 -5.19 -2.60 -0.40
N VAL A 39 -4.02 -3.04 -0.87
CA VAL A 39 -2.73 -2.80 -0.20
C VAL A 39 -1.81 -2.04 -1.14
N VAL A 40 -1.31 -0.91 -0.67
CA VAL A 40 -0.43 0.00 -1.42
C VAL A 40 0.83 0.33 -0.63
N ALA A 41 1.89 0.74 -1.31
CA ALA A 41 3.05 1.34 -0.69
C ALA A 41 2.72 2.77 -0.21
N ALA A 42 3.09 3.10 1.01
CA ALA A 42 2.83 4.38 1.65
C ALA A 42 4.05 4.93 2.38
#